data_AF-A0A367PVB5-F1
#
_entry.id   AF-A0A367PVB5-F1
#
_cell.length_a   1.000
_cell.length_b   1.000
_cell.length_c   1.000
_cell.angle_alpha   90.00
_cell.angle_beta   90.00
_cell.angle_gamma   90.00
#
_symmetry.space_group_name_H-M   'P 1'
#
loop_
_entity.id
_entity.type
_entity.pdbx_description
1 polymer ?
#
loop_
_entity_poly.entity_id
_entity_poly.type
_entity_poly.pdbx_seq_one_letter_code
_entity_poly.pdbx_strand_id
1 'polypeptide(L)'
;MDISSERIDDIPIIVEWLVQIGIAKCIDQKLKKPHGNHKGMSYGQLSVLLLTYIITQSDHRLCAVESWVKARMALRKALSYVE
;
A
#
# COMPACT_ATOMS: atom_id res chain seq x y z
N MET A 1 19.16 -27.79 -14.73
CA MET A 1 17.87 -27.27 -14.27
C MET A 1 18.12 -26.80 -12.86
N ASP A 2 18.16 -25.49 -12.65
CA ASP A 2 18.51 -24.91 -11.37
C ASP A 2 17.21 -24.69 -10.58
N ILE A 3 17.11 -25.26 -9.38
CA ILE A 3 15.91 -25.15 -8.53
C ILE A 3 16.23 -24.13 -7.46
N SER A 4 15.69 -22.92 -7.60
CA SER A 4 15.74 -21.89 -6.56
C SER A 4 14.52 -21.98 -5.65
N SER A 5 14.74 -21.94 -4.34
CA SER A 5 13.70 -21.84 -3.33
C SER A 5 13.72 -20.42 -2.77
N GLU A 6 12.66 -19.66 -2.98
CA GLU A 6 12.46 -18.37 -2.32
C GLU A 6 11.68 -18.55 -1.02
N ARG A 7 12.13 -17.87 0.03
CA ARG A 7 11.46 -17.91 1.34
C ARG A 7 10.23 -17.01 1.28
N ILE A 8 9.05 -17.63 1.36
CA ILE A 8 7.77 -16.93 1.28
C ILE A 8 7.31 -16.39 2.65
N ASP A 9 7.84 -16.94 3.75
CA ASP A 9 7.55 -16.53 5.14
C ASP A 9 6.04 -16.38 5.43
N ASP A 10 5.67 -15.39 6.25
CA ASP A 10 4.33 -15.24 6.80
C ASP A 10 3.33 -14.61 5.79
N ILE A 11 3.81 -14.19 4.62
CA ILE A 11 3.03 -13.41 3.64
C ILE A 11 1.73 -14.13 3.22
N PRO A 12 1.73 -15.42 2.82
CA PRO A 12 0.50 -16.09 2.41
C PRO A 12 -0.50 -16.21 3.54
N ILE A 13 -0.04 -16.46 4.76
CA ILE A 13 -0.89 -16.61 5.95
C ILE A 13 -1.57 -15.27 6.25
N ILE A 14 -0.81 -14.17 6.23
CA ILE A 14 -1.33 -12.83 6.49
C ILE A 14 -2.35 -12.43 5.41
N VAL A 15 -2.01 -12.63 4.12
CA VAL A 15 -2.91 -12.29 3.01
C VAL A 15 -4.21 -13.07 3.09
N GLU A 16 -4.12 -14.39 3.29
CA GLU A 16 -5.30 -15.25 3.40
C GLU A 16 -6.19 -14.83 4.58
N TRP A 17 -5.59 -14.53 5.73
CA TRP A 17 -6.33 -14.04 6.89
C TRP A 17 -7.04 -12.70 6.60
N LEU A 18 -6.37 -11.74 5.94
CA LEU A 18 -6.96 -10.46 5.55
C LEU A 18 -8.11 -10.62 4.53
N VAL A 19 -8.00 -11.62 3.64
CA VAL A 19 -9.08 -11.99 2.70
C VAL A 19 -10.28 -12.57 3.45
N GLN A 20 -10.05 -13.50 4.38
CA GLN A 20 -11.12 -14.15 5.15
C GLN A 20 -11.92 -13.17 6.02
N ILE A 21 -11.25 -12.21 6.66
CA ILE A 21 -11.94 -11.17 7.45
C ILE A 21 -12.67 -10.13 6.56
N GLY A 22 -12.46 -10.17 5.25
CA GLY A 22 -13.18 -9.32 4.29
C GLY A 22 -12.81 -7.83 4.36
N ILE A 23 -11.59 -7.50 4.79
CA ILE A 23 -11.20 -6.10 5.03
C ILE A 23 -11.25 -5.24 3.76
N ALA A 24 -10.84 -5.80 2.61
CA ALA A 24 -10.89 -5.10 1.33
C ALA A 24 -12.32 -4.65 0.99
N LYS A 25 -13.29 -5.56 1.15
CA LYS A 25 -14.71 -5.28 0.91
C LYS A 25 -15.24 -4.22 1.88
N CYS A 26 -14.89 -4.31 3.16
CA CYS A 26 -15.30 -3.32 4.16
C CYS A 26 -14.81 -1.92 3.79
N ILE A 27 -13.54 -1.80 3.39
CA ILE A 27 -12.93 -0.53 3.01
C ILE A 27 -13.57 0.04 1.74
N ASP A 28 -13.71 -0.78 0.70
CA ASP A 28 -14.32 -0.35 -0.57
C ASP A 28 -15.79 0.08 -0.41
N GLN A 29 -16.50 -0.48 0.57
CA GLN A 29 -17.87 -0.08 0.90
C GLN A 29 -17.96 1.25 1.67
N LYS A 30 -16.95 1.58 2.48
CA LYS A 30 -16.96 2.75 3.37
C LYS A 30 -16.27 3.96 2.75
N LEU A 31 -15.26 3.74 1.92
CA LEU A 31 -14.55 4.83 1.25
C LEU A 31 -15.33 5.34 0.05
N LYS A 32 -15.19 6.65 -0.19
CA LYS A 32 -15.73 7.29 -1.39
C LYS A 32 -15.02 6.75 -2.63
N LYS A 33 -15.66 6.97 -3.79
CA LYS A 33 -15.09 6.59 -5.09
C LYS A 33 -13.62 7.06 -5.20
N PRO A 34 -12.75 6.24 -5.78
CA PRO A 34 -11.36 6.63 -6.01
C PRO A 34 -11.26 7.93 -6.80
N HIS A 35 -10.21 8.69 -6.54
CA HIS A 35 -9.88 9.88 -7.31
C HIS A 35 -9.80 9.55 -8.81
N GLY A 36 -10.16 10.45 -9.72
CA GLY A 36 -10.20 10.17 -11.16
C GLY A 36 -8.85 9.74 -11.78
N ASN A 37 -7.74 10.11 -11.14
CA ASN A 37 -6.39 9.70 -11.52
C ASN A 37 -5.97 8.33 -10.96
N HIS A 38 -6.78 7.75 -10.06
CA HIS A 38 -6.53 6.44 -9.46
C HIS A 38 -6.84 5.35 -10.48
N LYS A 39 -5.87 4.50 -10.79
CA LYS A 39 -6.00 3.37 -11.72
C LYS A 39 -5.41 2.11 -11.11
N GLY A 40 -5.99 0.97 -11.43
CA GLY A 40 -5.54 -0.34 -10.92
C GLY A 40 -6.33 -0.78 -9.69
N MET A 41 -5.61 -1.16 -8.63
CA MET A 41 -6.19 -1.77 -7.42
C MET A 41 -7.19 -0.85 -6.71
N SER A 42 -8.26 -1.41 -6.15
CA SER A 42 -9.17 -0.67 -5.25
C SER A 42 -8.46 -0.22 -3.97
N TYR A 43 -9.08 0.69 -3.21
CA TYR A 43 -8.53 1.07 -1.90
C TYR A 43 -8.49 -0.11 -0.93
N GLY A 44 -9.49 -0.98 -0.98
CA GLY A 44 -9.51 -2.24 -0.22
C GLY A 44 -8.35 -3.16 -0.59
N GLN A 45 -8.09 -3.36 -1.89
CA GLN A 45 -6.96 -4.17 -2.36
C GLN A 45 -5.60 -3.58 -1.96
N LEU A 46 -5.42 -2.26 -2.09
CA LEU A 46 -4.22 -1.58 -1.60
C LEU A 46 -4.03 -1.71 -0.10
N SER A 47 -5.12 -1.72 0.66
CA SER A 47 -5.07 -1.87 2.11
C SER A 47 -4.61 -3.27 2.52
N VAL A 48 -5.00 -4.33 1.79
CA VAL A 48 -4.47 -5.68 2.02
C VAL A 48 -2.96 -5.72 1.81
N LEU A 49 -2.48 -5.12 0.71
CA LEU A 49 -1.05 -5.07 0.42
C LEU A 49 -0.27 -4.28 1.49
N LEU A 50 -0.80 -3.12 1.90
CA LEU A 50 -0.19 -2.30 2.94
C LEU A 50 -0.16 -3.03 4.28
N LEU A 51 -1.28 -3.63 4.72
CA LEU A 51 -1.34 -4.35 5.99
C LEU A 51 -0.40 -5.56 5.99
N THR A 52 -0.32 -6.27 4.88
CA THR A 52 0.65 -7.38 4.71
C THR A 52 2.09 -6.87 4.90
N TYR A 53 2.45 -5.77 4.24
CA TYR A 53 3.76 -5.14 4.42
C TYR A 53 4.03 -4.72 5.87
N ILE A 54 3.08 -4.03 6.51
CA ILE A 54 3.22 -3.54 7.89
C ILE A 54 3.44 -4.71 8.86
N ILE A 55 2.67 -5.80 8.72
CA ILE A 55 2.75 -6.96 9.60
C ILE A 55 4.07 -7.71 9.37
N THR A 56 4.44 -7.99 8.12
CA THR A 56 5.69 -8.71 7.81
C THR A 56 6.94 -7.93 8.18
N GLN A 57 6.93 -6.60 8.00
CA GLN A 57 8.10 -5.75 8.29
C GLN A 57 8.10 -5.20 9.72
N SER A 58 6.99 -5.33 10.46
CA SER A 58 6.76 -4.62 11.73
C SER A 58 7.00 -3.11 11.63
N ASP A 59 6.79 -2.54 10.44
CA ASP A 59 7.07 -1.15 10.12
C ASP A 59 5.87 -0.53 9.39
N HIS A 60 5.33 0.54 9.97
CA HIS A 60 4.18 1.26 9.45
C HIS A 60 4.57 2.41 8.51
N ARG A 61 5.86 2.65 8.30
CA ARG A 61 6.35 3.70 7.42
C ARG A 61 6.14 3.32 5.96
N LEU A 62 5.63 4.26 5.17
CA LEU A 62 5.56 4.13 3.71
C LEU A 62 6.94 4.39 3.08
N CYS A 63 7.97 3.64 3.47
CA CYS A 63 9.35 3.84 3.04
C CYS A 63 9.49 3.79 1.50
N ALA A 64 8.69 2.97 0.82
CA ALA A 64 8.68 2.88 -0.64
C ALA A 64 8.29 4.19 -1.34
N VAL A 65 7.54 5.09 -0.69
CA VAL A 65 7.17 6.40 -1.27
C VAL A 65 8.11 7.52 -0.82
N GLU A 66 9.09 7.25 0.03
CA GLU A 66 9.97 8.27 0.59
C GLU A 66 10.72 9.03 -0.52
N SER A 67 11.27 8.31 -1.51
CA SER A 67 11.95 8.91 -2.66
C SER A 67 11.02 9.76 -3.51
N TRP A 68 9.78 9.30 -3.75
CA TRP A 68 8.74 10.03 -4.46
C TRP A 68 8.36 11.32 -3.72
N VAL A 69 8.23 11.28 -2.39
CA VAL A 69 7.95 12.45 -1.56
C VAL A 69 9.12 13.43 -1.61
N LYS A 70 10.37 12.95 -1.43
CA LYS A 70 11.58 13.78 -1.51
C LYS A 70 11.68 14.51 -2.85
N ALA A 71 11.40 13.84 -3.95
CA ALA A 71 11.40 14.44 -5.29
C ALA A 71 10.36 15.56 -5.47
N ARG A 72 9.27 15.54 -4.70
CA ARG A 72 8.14 16.49 -4.81
C ARG A 72 8.11 17.53 -3.69
N MET A 73 8.95 17.41 -2.66
CA MET A 73 9.06 18.40 -1.59
C MET A 73 9.47 19.79 -2.09
N ALA A 74 10.37 19.85 -3.08
CA ALA A 74 10.79 21.13 -3.66
C ALA A 74 9.63 21.86 -4.34
N LEU A 75 8.82 21.14 -5.12
CA LEU A 75 7.62 21.66 -5.77
C LEU A 75 6.60 22.15 -4.73
N ARG A 76 6.36 21.38 -3.66
CA ARG A 76 5.45 21.78 -2.58
C ARG A 76 5.91 23.06 -1.88
N LYS A 77 7.22 23.19 -1.60
CA LYS A 77 7.77 24.43 -1.03
C LYS A 77 7.57 25.63 -1.95
N ALA A 78 7.78 25.47 -3.26
CA ALA A 78 7.57 26.54 -4.22
C ALA A 78 6.10 27.01 -4.27
N LEU A 79 5.14 26.07 -4.24
CA LEU A 79 3.71 26.39 -4.23
C LEU A 79 3.27 27.13 -2.95
N SER A 80 3.90 26.88 -1.80
CA SER A 80 3.61 27.62 -0.55
C SER A 80 4.15 29.05 -0.50
N TYR A 81 4.92 29.50 -1.51
CA TYR A 81 5.35 30.90 -1.64
C TYR A 81 4.50 31.69 -2.66
N VAL A 82 3.50 31.05 -3.26
CA VAL A 82 2.62 31.65 -4.27
C VAL A 82 1.21 31.94 -3.70
N GLU A 83 0.91 31.48 -2.49
CA GLU A 83 -0.23 31.89 -1.65
C GLU A 83 0.21 32.89 -0.59
#